data_AF-A0A916VEA0-F1
#
_entry.id   AF-A0A916VEA0-F1
#
_cell.length_a   1.000
_cell.length_b   1.000
_cell.length_c   1.000
_cell.angle_alpha   90.00
_cell.angle_beta   90.00
_cell.angle_gamma   90.00
#
_symmetry.space_group_name_H-M   'P 1'
#
loop_
_entity.id
_entity.type
_entity.pdbx_description
1 polymer ?
#
loop_
_entity_poly.entity_id
_entity_poly.type
_entity_poly.pdbx_seq_one_letter_code
_entity_poly.pdbx_strand_id
1 'polypeptide(L)' 'MLGLIKCRICDEDIEVYDAEKVIIHYSTCDVCRGEHREDSFRADLGFRADWRQMQD' A
#
# COMPACT_ATOMS: atom_id res chain seq x y z
N MET A 1 18.12 -3.73 -12.18
CA MET A 1 18.01 -3.10 -10.84
C MET A 1 16.67 -3.56 -10.26
N LEU A 2 16.48 -3.53 -8.95
CA LEU A 2 15.28 -4.11 -8.32
C LEU A 2 14.33 -3.01 -7.86
N GLY A 3 13.03 -3.21 -8.11
CA GLY A 3 11.92 -2.52 -7.48
C GLY A 3 11.32 -3.40 -6.38
N LEU A 4 10.87 -2.77 -5.30
CA LEU A 4 10.37 -3.45 -4.10
C LEU A 4 9.04 -2.84 -3.66
N ILE A 5 8.07 -3.69 -3.35
CA ILE A 5 6.84 -3.30 -2.66
C ILE A 5 6.93 -3.80 -1.23
N LYS A 6 6.90 -2.90 -0.24
CA LYS A 6 6.93 -3.22 1.18
C LYS A 6 5.58 -2.96 1.85
N CYS A 7 5.26 -3.74 2.88
CA CYS A 7 4.14 -3.45 3.75
C CYS A 7 4.44 -2.23 4.63
N ARG A 8 3.55 -1.25 4.65
CA ARG A 8 3.72 -0.04 5.48
C ARG A 8 3.54 -0.27 6.99
N ILE A 9 3.07 -1.45 7.40
CA ILE A 9 2.69 -1.78 8.78
C ILE A 9 3.76 -2.68 9.42
N CYS A 10 4.04 -3.83 8.81
CA CYS A 10 5.02 -4.80 9.29
C CYS A 10 6.40 -4.68 8.62
N ASP A 11 6.56 -3.80 7.63
CA ASP A 11 7.78 -3.60 6.84
C ASP A 11 8.28 -4.85 6.07
N GLU A 12 7.43 -5.87 5.92
CA GLU A 12 7.71 -7.06 5.12
C GLU A 12 7.68 -6.78 3.62
N ASP A 13 8.50 -7.51 2.88
CA ASP A 13 8.54 -7.46 1.42
C ASP A 13 7.34 -8.21 0.84
N ILE A 14 6.48 -7.49 0.11
CA ILE A 14 5.29 -8.03 -0.55
C ILE A 14 5.65 -8.60 -1.92
N GLU A 15 6.39 -7.83 -2.72
CA GLU A 15 6.74 -8.18 -4.09
C GLU A 15 8.06 -7.55 -4.51
N VAL A 16 8.85 -8.29 -5.28
CA VAL A 16 10.11 -7.83 -5.89
C VAL A 16 9.96 -7.94 -7.41
N TYR A 17 10.27 -6.86 -8.13
CA TYR A 17 10.17 -6.81 -9.59
C TYR A 17 11.40 -6.13 -10.21
N ASP A 18 11.65 -6.41 -11.49
CA ASP A 18 12.74 -5.76 -12.22
C ASP A 18 12.36 -4.30 -12.55
N ALA A 19 13.27 -3.38 -12.23
CA ALA A 19 13.10 -1.96 -12.49
C ALA A 19 14.37 -1.34 -13.08
N GLU A 20 14.19 -0.24 -13.83
CA GLU A 20 15.30 0.53 -14.40
C GLU A 20 16.08 1.31 -13.33
N LYS A 21 15.49 1.54 -12.15
CA LYS A 21 16.08 2.25 -11.01
C LYS A 21 15.62 1.58 -9.72
N VAL A 22 16.33 1.81 -8.62
CA VAL A 22 15.87 1.36 -7.29
C VAL A 22 14.63 2.17 -6.90
N ILE A 23 13.50 1.50 -6.74
CA ILE A 23 12.21 2.09 -6.37
C ILE A 23 11.63 1.29 -5.20
N ILE A 24 11.19 1.99 -4.16
CA ILE A 24 10.51 1.38 -3.00
C ILE A 24 9.09 1.95 -2.94
N HIS A 25 8.10 1.08 -3.11
CA HIS A 25 6.68 1.41 -2.93
C HIS A 25 6.18 0.82 -1.61
N TYR A 26 5.25 1.54 -0.98
CA TYR A 26 4.60 1.09 0.25
C TYR A 26 3.13 0.76 -0.02
N SER A 27 2.71 -0.43 0.38
CA SER A 27 1.32 -0.91 0.33
C SER A 27 0.93 -1.57 1.66
N THR A 28 -0.28 -2.10 1.79
CA THR A 28 -0.69 -2.92 2.95
C THR A 28 -0.75 -4.38 2.53
N CYS A 29 -0.02 -5.27 3.21
CA CYS A 29 -0.04 -6.71 2.92
C CYS A 29 -1.36 -7.37 3.36
N ASP A 30 -1.66 -8.55 2.84
CA ASP A 30 -2.91 -9.26 3.15
C ASP A 30 -3.04 -9.65 4.63
N VAL A 31 -1.91 -9.91 5.30
CA VAL A 31 -1.87 -10.21 6.76
C VAL A 31 -2.39 -9.00 7.55
N CYS A 32 -1.72 -7.85 7.42
CA CYS A 32 -2.13 -6.64 8.12
C CYS A 32 -3.49 -6.12 7.63
N ARG A 33 -3.85 -6.37 6.37
CA ARG A 33 -5.19 -6.06 5.85
C ARG A 33 -6.26 -6.90 6.52
N GLY A 34 -6.01 -8.18 6.77
CA GLY A 34 -6.88 -9.10 7.48
C GLY A 34 -7.11 -8.69 8.92
N GLU A 35 -6.02 -8.37 9.65
CA GLU A 35 -6.07 -7.89 11.03
C GLU A 35 -6.87 -6.58 11.15
N HIS A 36 -6.65 -5.63 10.24
CA HIS A 36 -7.40 -4.38 10.24
C HIS A 36 -8.85 -4.52 9.76
N ARG A 37 -9.20 -5.56 9.00
CA ARG A 37 -10.58 -5.75 8.49
C ARG A 37 -11.57 -6.11 9.59
N GLU A 38 -11.11 -6.80 10.63
CA GLU A 38 -11.93 -7.07 11.81
C GLU A 38 -12.24 -5.80 12.60
N ASP A 39 -11.34 -4.82 12.59
CA ASP A 39 -11.55 -3.50 13.23
C ASP A 39 -12.31 -2.49 12.34
N SER A 40 -12.23 -2.63 11.01
CA SER A 40 -12.74 -1.62 10.06
C SER A 40 -14.13 -1.88 9.48
N PHE A 41 -14.85 -2.96 9.86
CA PHE A 41 -16.31 -3.02 9.62
C PHE A 41 -17.07 -1.85 10.29
N ARG A 42 -16.42 -1.11 11.21
CA ARG A 42 -16.94 0.14 11.78
C ARG A 42 -16.49 1.44 11.10
N ALA A 43 -15.58 1.40 10.12
CA ALA A 43 -14.93 2.60 9.57
C ALA A 43 -15.00 2.76 8.04
N ASP A 44 -15.73 1.88 7.33
CA ASP A 44 -15.81 1.84 5.86
C ASP A 44 -16.74 2.91 5.23
N LEU A 45 -16.84 4.10 5.83
CA LEU A 45 -17.53 5.27 5.24
C LEU A 45 -16.57 6.42 4.90
N GLY A 46 -15.25 6.22 5.00
CA GLY A 46 -14.30 7.34 5.04
C GLY A 46 -13.39 7.57 3.83
N PHE A 47 -13.16 6.62 2.93
CA PHE A 47 -12.08 6.76 1.93
C PHE A 47 -12.58 7.02 0.50
N ARG A 48 -13.11 8.24 0.28
CA ARG A 48 -13.15 8.83 -1.06
C ARG A 48 -11.73 9.19 -1.47
N ALA A 49 -11.13 8.39 -2.34
CA ALA A 49 -9.89 8.72 -3.02
C ALA A 49 -10.14 9.86 -4.03
N ASP A 50 -9.82 11.09 -3.63
CA ASP A 50 -9.88 12.26 -4.49
C ASP A 50 -8.57 12.39 -5.29
N TRP A 51 -8.51 11.73 -6.45
CA TRP A 51 -7.36 11.76 -7.39
C TRP A 51 -7.56 12.79 -8.52
N ARG A 52 -8.12 13.96 -8.23
CA ARG A 52 -8.20 15.06 -9.21
C ARG A 52 -7.75 16.38 -8.63
N GLN A 53 -6.44 16.57 -8.49
CA GLN A 53 -5.82 17.89 -8.66
C GLN A 53 -4.30 17.80 -8.83
N MET A 54 -3.88 17.43 -10.04
CA MET A 54 -2.63 17.89 -10.62
C MET A 54 -2.99 18.49 -11.98
N GLN A 55 -3.09 19.83 -12.04
CA GLN A 55 -2.72 20.70 -13.16
C GLN A 55 -3.26 22.12 -12.90
N ASP A 56 -2.41 22.94 -12.30
CA ASP A 56 -2.12 24.31 -12.77
C ASP A 56 -0.64 24.57 -12.49
#